data_AF-A0A7V2SV26-F1
#
_entry.id   AF-A0A7V2SV26-F1
#
_cell.length_a   1.000
_cell.length_b   1.000
_cell.length_c   1.000
_cell.angle_alpha   90.00
_cell.angle_beta   90.00
_cell.angle_gamma   90.00
#
_symmetry.space_group_name_H-M   'P 1'
#
loop_
_entity.id
_entity.type
_entity.pdbx_description
1 polymer ?
#
loop_
_entity_poly.entity_id
_entity_poly.type
_entity_poly.pdbx_seq_one_letter_code
_entity_poly.pdbx_strand_id
1 'polypeptide(L)'
;NYWTIEPVFAITYMPTPAWEFSAKLMYDFNTRQEDYSPGPPVKIDRTPGQDFHMDFNVSYGLNPNLRVGLSGYYYRQVTNDKFHGTDKYPAPLKAALDTIEGGQGQVWALGPGIWYRHGKIMATLRSQFEFEAKNHPEGYNVWFKLIYPF
;
A
#
# COMPACT_ATOMS: atom_id res chain seq x y z
N ASN A 1 11.41 -16.73 -2.32
CA ASN A 1 11.63 -15.29 -2.02
C ASN A 1 11.75 -14.52 -3.31
N TYR A 2 11.46 -13.22 -3.30
CA TYR A 2 11.61 -12.31 -4.43
C TYR A 2 11.97 -10.92 -3.91
N TRP A 3 12.44 -10.07 -4.82
CA TRP A 3 12.72 -8.65 -4.56
C TRP A 3 11.62 -7.77 -5.16
N THR A 4 11.37 -6.66 -4.48
CA THR A 4 10.51 -5.57 -4.94
C THR A 4 11.35 -4.29 -5.03
N ILE A 5 11.24 -3.59 -6.15
CA ILE A 5 11.84 -2.27 -6.34
C ILE A 5 10.69 -1.26 -6.35
N GLU A 6 10.68 -0.35 -5.37
CA GLU A 6 9.64 0.68 -5.21
C GLU A 6 10.23 2.08 -5.44
N PRO A 7 10.16 2.66 -6.65
CA PRO A 7 10.32 4.08 -6.84
C PRO A 7 9.25 4.87 -6.06
N VAL A 8 9.71 5.92 -5.37
CA VAL A 8 8.86 6.79 -4.56
C VAL A 8 8.96 8.23 -5.04
N PHE A 9 7.81 8.88 -5.25
CA PHE A 9 7.71 10.31 -5.48
C PHE A 9 6.80 10.95 -4.42
N ALA A 10 7.34 11.88 -3.63
CA ALA A 10 6.60 12.58 -2.59
C ALA A 10 6.60 14.09 -2.84
N ILE A 11 5.43 14.70 -2.68
CA ILE A 11 5.25 16.15 -2.81
C ILE A 11 4.42 16.68 -1.65
N THR A 12 4.80 17.86 -1.18
CA THR A 12 4.04 18.63 -0.18
C THR A 12 3.89 20.05 -0.69
N TYR A 13 2.65 20.53 -0.70
CA TYR A 13 2.29 21.89 -1.04
C TYR A 13 1.65 22.57 0.16
N MET A 14 2.19 23.73 0.53
CA MET A 14 1.73 24.53 1.65
C MET A 14 1.46 25.97 1.17
N PRO A 15 0.25 26.26 0.66
CA PRO A 15 -0.06 27.60 0.14
C PRO A 15 0.01 28.68 1.22
N THR A 16 -0.21 28.28 2.48
CA THR A 16 0.02 29.09 3.68
C THR A 16 0.67 28.22 4.75
N PRO A 17 1.24 28.80 5.83
CA PRO A 17 1.77 28.02 6.93
C PRO A 17 0.72 27.12 7.62
N ALA A 18 -0.58 27.46 7.51
CA ALA A 18 -1.66 26.71 8.13
C ALA A 18 -2.07 25.49 7.29
N TRP A 19 -2.13 25.60 5.96
CA TRP A 19 -2.58 24.52 5.09
C TRP A 19 -1.43 23.61 4.64
N GLU A 20 -1.69 22.31 4.59
CA GLU A 20 -0.81 21.32 3.98
C GLU A 20 -1.63 20.38 3.09
N PHE A 21 -1.14 20.18 1.87
CA PHE A 21 -1.58 19.14 0.95
C PHE A 21 -0.36 18.29 0.61
N SER A 22 -0.40 16.99 0.89
CA SER A 22 0.70 16.10 0.57
C SER A 22 0.24 14.81 -0.09
N ALA A 23 1.07 14.30 -0.99
CA ALA A 23 0.88 13.03 -1.66
C ALA A 23 2.21 12.30 -1.78
N LYS A 24 2.17 10.97 -1.64
CA LYS A 24 3.30 10.06 -1.86
C LYS A 24 2.84 8.98 -2.82
N LEU A 25 3.41 8.96 -4.02
CA LEU A 25 3.16 7.97 -5.07
C LEU A 25 4.26 6.92 -5.03
N MET A 26 3.88 5.66 -5.13
CA MET A 26 4.77 4.50 -5.06
C MET A 26 4.30 3.46 -6.07
N TYR A 27 5.25 2.75 -6.68
CA TYR A 27 4.94 1.69 -7.64
C TYR A 27 5.90 0.53 -7.48
N ASP A 28 5.39 -0.68 -7.33
CA ASP A 28 6.17 -1.86 -7.03
C ASP A 28 6.48 -2.68 -8.28
N PHE A 29 7.77 -2.81 -8.58
CA PHE A 29 8.27 -3.74 -9.57
C PHE A 29 8.74 -5.02 -8.88
N ASN A 30 7.93 -6.07 -9.02
CA ASN A 30 8.20 -7.37 -8.41
C ASN A 30 9.02 -8.27 -9.35
N THR A 31 10.06 -8.89 -8.79
CA THR A 31 10.90 -9.88 -9.49
C THR A 31 10.32 -11.30 -9.37
N ARG A 32 10.89 -12.26 -10.11
CA ARG A 32 10.45 -13.65 -10.08
C ARG A 32 10.73 -14.29 -8.72
N GLN A 33 9.72 -14.95 -8.18
CA GLN A 33 9.82 -15.88 -7.07
C GLN A 33 9.98 -17.30 -7.63
N GLU A 34 11.13 -17.90 -7.36
CA GLU A 34 11.40 -19.31 -7.67
C GLU A 34 10.76 -20.22 -6.61
N ASP A 35 10.37 -21.43 -7.03
CA ASP A 35 9.84 -22.49 -6.15
C ASP A 35 8.67 -22.05 -5.25
N TYR A 36 7.78 -21.20 -5.77
CA TYR A 36 6.54 -20.86 -5.08
C TYR A 36 5.66 -22.11 -4.91
N SER A 37 5.26 -22.37 -3.67
CA SER A 37 4.45 -23.53 -3.30
C SER A 37 3.08 -23.07 -2.81
N PRO A 38 2.03 -23.09 -3.66
CA PRO A 38 0.66 -22.81 -3.22
C PRO A 38 0.09 -23.93 -2.32
N GLY A 39 0.73 -25.11 -2.31
CA GLY A 39 0.40 -26.24 -1.45
C GLY A 39 1.18 -27.49 -1.89
N PRO A 40 1.49 -28.45 -0.99
CA PRO A 40 2.14 -29.70 -1.38
C PRO A 40 1.26 -30.49 -2.37
N PRO A 41 1.80 -31.11 -3.44
CA PRO A 41 3.21 -31.22 -3.87
C PRO A 41 3.62 -30.20 -4.98
N VAL A 42 2.95 -29.05 -5.08
CA VAL A 42 3.12 -28.10 -6.20
C VAL A 42 4.30 -27.16 -5.95
N LYS A 43 5.20 -27.06 -6.93
CA LYS A 43 6.30 -26.09 -6.97
C LYS A 43 6.38 -25.41 -8.33
N ILE A 44 6.01 -24.14 -8.36
CA ILE A 44 5.89 -23.36 -9.57
C ILE A 44 6.60 -22.03 -9.39
N ASP A 45 7.17 -21.48 -10.46
CA ASP A 45 7.70 -20.14 -10.36
C ASP A 45 6.58 -19.13 -10.57
N ARG A 46 6.58 -18.09 -9.75
CA ARG A 46 5.57 -17.03 -9.77
C ARG A 46 6.26 -15.69 -9.89
N THR A 47 5.77 -14.81 -10.75
CA THR A 47 6.11 -13.38 -10.71
C THR A 47 4.90 -12.66 -10.14
N PRO A 48 4.96 -12.12 -8.91
CA PRO A 48 3.86 -11.33 -8.38
C PRO A 48 3.53 -10.17 -9.31
N GLY A 49 2.24 -9.83 -9.40
CA GLY A 49 1.78 -8.64 -10.10
C GLY A 49 2.41 -7.39 -9.51
N GLN A 50 2.54 -6.35 -10.33
CA GLN A 50 2.98 -5.02 -9.91
C GLN A 50 1.86 -4.28 -9.17
N ASP A 51 2.24 -3.37 -8.29
CA ASP A 51 1.33 -2.63 -7.42
C ASP A 51 1.53 -1.12 -7.53
N PHE A 52 0.45 -0.37 -7.37
CA PHE A 52 0.47 1.08 -7.23
C PHE A 52 -0.11 1.46 -5.88
N HIS A 53 0.60 2.34 -5.17
CA HIS A 53 0.17 2.86 -3.88
C HIS A 53 0.26 4.40 -3.89
N MET A 54 -0.73 5.03 -3.27
CA MET A 54 -0.75 6.47 -3.08
C MET A 54 -1.18 6.79 -1.66
N ASP A 55 -0.30 7.42 -0.87
CA ASP A 55 -0.70 8.05 0.38
C ASP A 55 -1.04 9.51 0.11
N PHE A 56 -2.07 10.05 0.77
CA PHE A 56 -2.42 11.46 0.67
C PHE A 56 -2.86 12.04 2.01
N ASN A 57 -2.65 13.35 2.18
CA ASN A 57 -3.00 14.07 3.40
C ASN A 57 -3.40 15.51 3.07
N VAL A 58 -4.43 15.98 3.77
CA VAL A 58 -4.85 17.38 3.80
C VAL A 58 -4.99 17.78 5.26
N SER A 59 -4.22 18.77 5.72
CA SER A 59 -4.27 19.20 7.11
C SER A 59 -4.25 20.70 7.28
N TYR A 60 -4.77 21.13 8.43
CA TYR A 60 -4.81 22.51 8.87
C TYR A 60 -4.11 22.65 10.23
N GLY A 61 -3.21 23.63 10.33
CA GLY A 61 -2.50 23.99 11.55
C GLY A 61 -3.37 24.83 12.48
N LEU A 62 -3.69 24.28 13.65
CA LEU A 62 -4.38 25.01 14.72
C LEU A 62 -3.42 25.95 15.46
N ASN A 63 -2.15 25.55 15.55
CA ASN A 63 -1.05 26.35 16.08
C ASN A 63 0.28 25.78 15.52
N PRO A 64 1.45 26.39 15.82
CA PRO A 64 2.75 25.91 15.29
C PRO A 64 3.11 24.46 15.62
N ASN A 65 2.45 23.86 16.62
CA ASN A 65 2.76 22.57 17.20
C ASN A 65 1.66 21.53 16.97
N LEU A 66 0.53 21.89 16.35
CA LEU A 66 -0.64 21.02 16.22
C LEU A 66 -1.31 21.21 14.87
N ARG A 67 -1.47 20.10 14.15
CA ARG A 67 -2.24 20.02 12.90
C ARG A 67 -3.29 18.92 13.00
N VAL A 68 -4.45 19.17 12.40
CA VAL A 68 -5.52 18.18 12.27
C VAL A 68 -5.98 18.13 10.82
N GLY A 69 -6.45 16.99 10.35
CA GLY A 69 -6.80 16.84 8.95
C GLY A 69 -7.35 15.49 8.58
N LEU A 70 -7.41 15.25 7.27
CA LEU A 70 -7.76 13.98 6.67
C LEU A 70 -6.51 13.35 6.07
N SER A 71 -6.37 12.04 6.28
CA SER A 71 -5.31 11.24 5.70
C SER A 71 -5.90 9.95 5.13
N GLY A 72 -5.32 9.48 4.05
CA GLY A 72 -5.82 8.28 3.36
C GLY A 72 -4.74 7.63 2.53
N TYR A 73 -5.08 6.48 1.98
CA TYR A 73 -4.30 5.85 0.94
C TYR A 73 -5.18 5.19 -0.10
N TYR A 74 -4.60 4.91 -1.25
CA TYR A 74 -5.14 4.05 -2.28
C TYR A 74 -4.11 2.98 -2.60
N TYR A 75 -4.59 1.74 -2.71
CA TYR A 75 -3.81 0.61 -3.18
C TYR A 75 -4.49 -0.01 -4.38
N ARG A 76 -3.71 -0.40 -5.38
CA ARG A 76 -4.16 -1.24 -6.49
C ARG A 76 -3.04 -2.08 -7.05
N GLN A 77 -3.26 -3.38 -7.11
CA GLN A 77 -2.48 -4.28 -7.97
C GLN A 77 -2.84 -3.99 -9.43
N VAL A 78 -1.86 -3.58 -10.22
CA VAL A 78 -2.08 -3.09 -11.60
C VAL A 78 -1.89 -4.18 -12.65
N THR A 79 -1.18 -5.25 -12.33
CA THR A 79 -0.98 -6.41 -13.22
C THR A 79 -1.24 -7.71 -12.46
N ASN A 80 -1.68 -8.75 -13.17
CA ASN A 80 -1.90 -10.06 -12.56
C ASN A 80 -0.57 -10.74 -12.22
N ASP A 81 -0.61 -11.64 -11.24
CA ASP A 81 0.44 -12.61 -11.03
C ASP A 81 0.66 -13.46 -12.29
N LYS A 82 1.92 -13.79 -12.58
CA LYS A 82 2.28 -14.67 -13.68
C LYS A 82 2.86 -15.97 -13.15
N PHE A 83 2.25 -17.09 -13.49
CA PHE A 83 2.73 -18.42 -13.14
C PHE A 83 3.49 -19.02 -14.33
N HIS A 84 4.66 -19.60 -14.08
CA HIS A 84 5.54 -20.14 -15.11
C HIS A 84 5.70 -21.65 -14.98
N GLY A 85 5.69 -22.37 -16.10
CA GLY A 85 5.84 -23.83 -16.09
C GLY A 85 4.60 -24.56 -15.57
N THR A 86 3.41 -24.02 -15.82
CA THR A 86 2.11 -24.65 -15.49
C THR A 86 1.85 -25.92 -16.30
N ASP A 87 2.47 -26.08 -17.48
CA ASP A 87 2.24 -27.21 -18.39
C ASP A 87 2.63 -28.59 -17.81
N LYS A 88 3.49 -28.61 -16.79
CA LYS A 88 3.89 -29.85 -16.10
C LYS A 88 2.82 -30.37 -15.11
N TYR A 89 1.74 -29.61 -14.91
CA TYR A 89 0.69 -29.90 -13.95
C TYR A 89 -0.64 -30.31 -14.62
N PRO A 90 -1.48 -31.12 -13.94
CA PRO A 90 -2.78 -31.54 -14.46
C PRO A 90 -3.69 -30.35 -14.82
N ALA A 91 -4.54 -30.53 -15.84
CA ALA A 91 -5.45 -29.49 -16.35
C ALA A 91 -6.28 -28.75 -15.27
N PRO A 92 -6.81 -29.40 -14.22
CA PRO A 92 -7.53 -28.69 -13.15
C PRO A 92 -6.67 -27.68 -12.39
N LEU A 93 -5.40 -28.01 -12.13
CA LEU A 93 -4.47 -27.11 -11.44
C LEU A 93 -4.02 -25.97 -12.36
N LYS A 94 -3.77 -26.29 -13.63
CA LYS A 94 -3.48 -25.26 -14.64
C LYS A 94 -4.62 -24.26 -14.76
N ALA A 95 -5.87 -24.74 -14.89
CA ALA A 95 -7.05 -23.88 -14.93
C ALA A 95 -7.20 -23.04 -13.65
N ALA A 96 -6.94 -23.61 -12.46
CA ALA A 96 -7.00 -22.85 -11.21
C ALA A 96 -5.94 -21.74 -11.13
N LEU A 97 -4.72 -22.00 -11.63
CA LEU A 97 -3.65 -20.99 -11.67
C LEU A 97 -3.92 -19.91 -12.71
N ASP A 98 -4.48 -20.28 -13.86
CA ASP A 98 -4.90 -19.35 -14.92
C ASP A 98 -6.09 -18.50 -14.45
N THR A 99 -6.99 -19.01 -13.60
CA THR A 99 -8.11 -18.23 -13.03
C THR A 99 -7.69 -17.17 -12.00
N ILE A 100 -6.43 -17.15 -11.57
CA ILE A 100 -5.89 -16.05 -10.74
C ILE A 100 -5.70 -14.78 -11.61
N GLU A 101 -5.74 -14.90 -12.94
CA GLU A 101 -5.83 -13.75 -13.85
C GLU A 101 -7.14 -12.98 -13.61
N GLY A 102 -7.07 -11.89 -12.82
CA GLY A 102 -8.24 -11.10 -12.41
C GLY A 102 -8.36 -10.88 -10.89
N GLY A 103 -7.48 -11.50 -10.10
CA GLY A 103 -7.39 -11.33 -8.65
C GLY A 103 -6.80 -9.99 -8.18
N GLN A 104 -6.76 -8.97 -9.04
CA GLN A 104 -6.16 -7.67 -8.71
C GLN A 104 -6.80 -7.07 -7.47
N GLY A 105 -6.00 -6.89 -6.44
CA GLY A 105 -6.37 -6.23 -5.20
C GLY A 105 -6.57 -4.72 -5.43
N GLN A 106 -7.59 -4.12 -4.81
CA GLN A 106 -7.65 -2.68 -4.62
C GLN A 106 -8.34 -2.34 -3.30
N VAL A 107 -8.00 -1.19 -2.72
CA VAL A 107 -8.70 -0.62 -1.58
C VAL A 107 -8.46 0.88 -1.50
N TRP A 108 -9.46 1.63 -1.07
CA TRP A 108 -9.33 3.01 -0.64
C TRP A 108 -9.38 3.08 0.88
N ALA A 109 -8.64 4.01 1.47
CA ALA A 109 -8.75 4.32 2.88
C ALA A 109 -8.79 5.82 3.12
N LEU A 110 -9.63 6.27 4.04
CA LEU A 110 -9.74 7.66 4.42
C LEU A 110 -10.13 7.79 5.89
N GLY A 111 -9.57 8.78 6.56
CA GLY A 111 -10.08 9.19 7.86
C GLY A 111 -9.24 10.27 8.55
N PRO A 112 -9.61 10.62 9.80
CA PRO A 112 -8.98 11.73 10.50
C PRO A 112 -7.52 11.44 10.87
N GLY A 113 -6.73 12.50 10.92
CA GLY A 113 -5.35 12.49 11.37
C GLY A 113 -5.01 13.71 12.23
N ILE A 114 -4.09 13.50 13.16
CA ILE A 114 -3.52 14.55 14.01
C ILE A 114 -2.00 14.43 13.97
N TRP A 115 -1.33 15.56 13.83
CA TRP A 115 0.12 15.69 13.95
C TRP A 115 0.42 16.67 15.08
N TYR A 116 1.34 16.29 15.96
CA TYR A 116 1.70 17.07 17.13
C TYR A 116 3.21 17.12 17.29
N ARG A 117 3.73 18.29 17.71
CA ARG A 117 5.14 18.47 18.02
C ARG A 117 5.31 19.11 19.39
N HIS A 118 6.20 18.54 20.20
CA HIS A 118 6.64 19.12 21.46
C HIS A 118 8.15 18.95 21.64
N GLY A 119 8.89 20.06 21.51
CA GLY A 119 10.35 20.05 21.53
C GLY A 119 10.93 19.19 20.40
N LYS A 120 11.64 18.12 20.78
CA LYS A 120 12.20 17.12 19.87
C LYS A 120 11.20 16.02 19.49
N ILE A 121 10.06 15.91 20.16
CA ILE A 121 9.09 14.85 19.88
C ILE A 121 8.16 15.32 18.77
N MET A 122 8.01 14.51 17.72
CA MET A 122 6.95 14.63 16.73
C MET A 122 6.11 13.36 16.74
N ALA A 123 4.80 13.49 16.88
CA ALA A 123 3.86 12.38 16.91
C ALA A 123 2.80 12.55 15.83
N THR A 124 2.34 11.44 15.26
CA THR A 124 1.22 11.40 14.32
C THR A 124 0.31 10.25 14.69
N LEU A 125 -0.99 10.53 14.79
CA LEU A 125 -2.02 9.51 14.92
C LEU A 125 -2.98 9.64 13.74
N ARG A 126 -3.24 8.53 13.05
CA ARG A 126 -4.20 8.46 11.93
C ARG A 126 -5.15 7.31 12.18
N SER A 127 -6.42 7.53 11.84
CA SER A 127 -7.50 6.57 11.93
C SER A 127 -8.14 6.53 10.56
N GLN A 128 -8.02 5.42 9.84
CA GLN A 128 -8.43 5.31 8.44
C GLN A 128 -9.40 4.15 8.28
N PHE A 129 -10.53 4.41 7.63
CA PHE A 129 -11.53 3.42 7.29
C PHE A 129 -11.28 2.98 5.86
N GLU A 130 -11.15 1.67 5.64
CA GLU A 130 -11.01 1.09 4.31
C GLU A 130 -12.40 0.90 3.67
N PHE A 131 -12.49 1.14 2.37
CA PHE A 131 -13.72 0.99 1.58
C PHE A 131 -13.39 0.66 0.11
N GLU A 132 -14.41 0.23 -0.63
CA GLU A 132 -14.29 -0.16 -2.04
C GLU A 132 -13.24 -1.26 -2.30
N ALA A 133 -13.06 -2.15 -1.32
CA ALA A 133 -12.10 -3.22 -1.44
C ALA A 133 -12.55 -4.25 -2.48
N LYS A 134 -11.61 -4.69 -3.33
CA LYS A 134 -11.80 -5.84 -4.23
C LYS A 134 -10.57 -6.71 -4.12
N ASN A 135 -10.75 -8.02 -3.90
CA ASN A 135 -9.65 -8.97 -3.69
C ASN A 135 -8.61 -8.47 -2.67
N HIS A 136 -9.06 -7.67 -1.70
CA HIS A 136 -8.25 -7.06 -0.65
C HIS A 136 -9.10 -7.02 0.63
N PRO A 137 -8.49 -7.16 1.83
CA PRO A 137 -9.20 -6.92 3.08
C PRO A 137 -9.82 -5.52 3.15
N GLU A 138 -10.98 -5.42 3.79
CA GLU A 138 -11.61 -4.15 4.15
C GLU A 138 -11.78 -4.10 5.68
N GLY A 139 -11.32 -3.03 6.30
CA GLY A 139 -11.48 -2.80 7.72
C GLY A 139 -11.07 -1.40 8.17
N TYR A 140 -10.31 -1.36 9.25
CA TYR A 140 -9.94 -0.12 9.93
C TYR A 140 -8.48 -0.16 10.35
N ASN A 141 -7.73 0.87 9.95
CA ASN A 141 -6.31 0.99 10.22
C ASN A 141 -6.01 2.19 11.12
N VAL A 142 -5.28 1.93 12.20
CA VAL A 142 -4.79 2.95 13.13
C VAL A 142 -3.28 2.98 13.09
N TRP A 143 -2.74 4.14 12.71
CA TRP A 143 -1.30 4.36 12.66
C TRP A 143 -0.86 5.34 13.74
N PHE A 144 0.07 4.91 14.58
CA PHE A 144 0.80 5.79 15.48
C PHE A 144 2.27 5.86 15.04
N LYS A 145 2.78 7.06 14.79
CA LYS A 145 4.17 7.32 14.44
C LYS A 145 4.79 8.30 15.43
N LEU A 146 5.97 7.96 15.94
CA LEU A 146 6.76 8.81 16.83
C LEU A 146 8.15 9.03 16.21
N ILE A 147 8.59 10.27 16.14
CA ILE A 147 9.90 10.67 15.62
C ILE A 147 10.63 11.48 16.71
N TYR A 148 11.90 11.15 16.91
CA TYR A 148 12.81 11.85 17.81
C TYR A 148 14.16 12.10 17.10
N PRO A 149 14.54 13.34 16.79
CA PRO A 149 15.86 13.68 16.30
C PRO A 149 16.87 13.74 17.46
N PHE A 150 17.93 12.95 17.36
CA PHE A 150 19.01 12.89 18.35
C PHE A 150 19.97 14.08 18.22
#